data_AF-A0A6J5VD54-F1
#
_entry.id   AF-A0A6J5VD54-F1
#
_cell.length_a   1.000
_cell.length_b   1.000
_cell.length_c   1.000
_cell.angle_alpha   90.00
_cell.angle_beta   90.00
_cell.angle_gamma   90.00
#
_symmetry.space_group_name_H-M   'P 1'
#
loop_
_entity.id
_entity.type
_entity.pdbx_description
1 polymer ?
#
loop_
_entity_poly.entity_id
_entity_poly.type
_entity_poly.pdbx_seq_one_letter_code
_entity_poly.pdbx_strand_id
1 'polypeptide(L)'
;MNSFRQALVDCDLRSVPYQGYPFTWARTYPSGDMMEERLDRCVVNGRISADYGHSLTYHLVASGSDHYPILGELLTDAPIVEAKKKRRFHFEQMWTLEKGCEDIIREAWDSTDAMGGVKEGIKNCVGKLAKWNKLTFGHVQK
;
A
#
# COMPACT_ATOMS: atom_id res chain seq x y z
N MET A 1 -7.10 27.74 3.70
CA MET A 1 -5.64 27.61 3.45
C MET A 1 -4.75 28.28 4.48
N ASN A 2 -5.04 29.50 4.95
CA ASN A 2 -4.17 30.19 5.93
C ASN A 2 -4.06 29.44 7.26
N SER A 3 -5.18 28.95 7.82
CA SER A 3 -5.16 28.20 9.08
C SER A 3 -4.35 26.90 8.99
N PHE A 4 -4.39 26.21 7.84
CA PHE A 4 -3.56 25.02 7.62
C PHE A 4 -2.07 25.37 7.59
N ARG A 5 -1.69 26.43 6.87
CA ARG A 5 -0.30 26.91 6.87
C ARG A 5 0.18 27.32 8.25
N GLN A 6 -0.69 27.98 9.03
CA GLN A 6 -0.38 28.38 10.39
C GLN A 6 -0.15 27.15 11.28
N ALA A 7 -1.02 26.14 11.20
CA ALA A 7 -0.84 24.90 11.94
C ALA A 7 0.49 24.18 11.61
N LEU A 8 0.95 24.23 10.34
CA LEU A 8 2.26 23.70 9.98
C LEU A 8 3.39 24.48 10.63
N VAL A 9 3.32 25.81 10.64
CA VAL A 9 4.30 26.68 11.31
C VAL A 9 4.33 26.43 12.81
N ASP A 10 3.17 26.39 13.46
CA ASP A 10 3.04 26.18 14.90
C ASP A 10 3.61 24.82 15.35
N CYS A 11 3.60 23.82 14.44
CA CYS A 11 4.12 22.49 14.69
C CYS A 11 5.58 22.26 14.19
N ASP A 12 6.25 23.30 13.68
CA ASP A 12 7.54 23.19 12.97
C ASP A 12 7.53 22.11 11.86
N LEU A 13 6.43 22.03 11.12
CA LEU A 13 6.26 21.12 9.99
C LEU A 13 6.48 21.83 8.66
N ARG A 14 7.21 21.18 7.76
CA ARG A 14 7.52 21.68 6.42
C ARG A 14 7.08 20.66 5.38
N SER A 15 6.50 21.14 4.29
CA SER A 15 6.13 20.27 3.17
C SER A 15 7.37 19.70 2.49
N VAL A 16 7.35 18.39 2.26
CA VAL A 16 8.38 17.69 1.49
C VAL A 16 8.11 17.94 0.00
N PRO A 17 9.13 18.23 -0.82
CA PRO A 17 8.95 18.35 -2.27
C PRO A 17 8.45 17.02 -2.86
N TYR A 18 7.64 17.10 -3.92
CA TYR A 18 7.09 15.91 -4.58
C TYR A 18 7.57 15.78 -6.03
N GLN A 19 7.55 14.55 -6.52
CA GLN A 19 7.75 14.16 -7.92
C GLN A 19 6.55 13.36 -8.42
N GLY A 20 6.32 13.43 -9.73
CA GLY A 20 5.19 12.77 -10.39
C GLY A 20 3.99 13.69 -10.57
N TYR A 21 2.82 13.07 -10.68
CA TYR A 21 1.57 13.73 -11.01
C TYR A 21 1.14 14.72 -9.90
N PRO A 22 0.72 15.96 -10.21
CA PRO A 22 0.55 17.00 -9.19
C PRO A 22 -0.66 16.84 -8.28
N PHE A 23 -1.67 16.08 -8.69
CA PHE A 23 -2.90 15.88 -7.94
C PHE A 23 -2.82 14.63 -7.06
N THR A 24 -3.57 14.64 -5.95
CA THR A 24 -3.63 13.51 -5.01
C THR A 24 -5.04 12.97 -4.84
N TRP A 25 -6.00 13.62 -5.49
CA TRP A 25 -7.39 13.23 -5.51
C TRP A 25 -7.99 13.55 -6.89
N ALA A 26 -8.84 12.66 -7.38
CA ALA A 26 -9.56 12.81 -8.64
C ALA A 26 -10.97 12.25 -8.51
N ARG A 27 -11.95 13.00 -8.99
CA ARG A 27 -13.33 12.55 -9.16
C ARG A 27 -13.74 12.64 -10.60
N THR A 28 -14.15 11.50 -11.16
CA THR A 28 -14.79 11.42 -12.47
C THR A 28 -16.30 11.46 -12.32
N TYR A 29 -16.95 12.33 -13.09
CA TYR A 29 -18.41 12.47 -13.13
C TYR A 29 -19.00 11.56 -14.21
N PRO A 30 -20.30 11.17 -14.09
CA PRO A 30 -20.98 10.40 -15.13
C PRO A 30 -20.99 11.06 -16.52
N SER A 31 -20.82 12.39 -16.60
CA SER A 31 -20.68 13.14 -17.86
C SER A 31 -19.36 12.86 -18.60
N GLY A 32 -18.39 12.23 -17.93
CA GLY A 32 -17.02 12.06 -18.42
C GLY A 32 -16.06 13.17 -17.98
N ASP A 33 -16.56 14.25 -17.37
CA ASP A 33 -15.73 15.30 -16.81
C ASP A 33 -14.95 14.78 -15.59
N MET A 34 -13.72 15.25 -15.42
CA MET A 34 -12.87 14.90 -14.28
C MET A 34 -12.44 16.17 -13.54
N MET A 35 -12.56 16.14 -12.22
CA MET A 35 -12.06 17.17 -11.32
C MET A 35 -10.94 16.59 -10.48
N GLU A 36 -9.83 17.33 -10.38
CA GLU A 36 -8.65 16.89 -9.65
C GLU A 36 -8.18 17.95 -8.68
N GLU A 37 -7.77 17.51 -7.50
CA GLU A 37 -7.27 18.38 -6.44
C GLU A 37 -6.05 17.75 -5.77
N ARG A 38 -5.23 18.59 -5.14
CA ARG A 38 -4.14 18.15 -4.28
C ARG A 38 -4.51 18.39 -2.83
N LEU A 39 -5.11 17.37 -2.23
CA LEU A 39 -5.63 17.38 -0.86
C LEU A 39 -4.63 16.82 0.16
N ASP A 40 -3.77 15.92 -0.29
CA ASP A 40 -2.85 15.15 0.55
C ASP A 40 -1.43 15.71 0.43
N ARG A 41 -0.67 15.72 1.52
CA ARG A 41 0.71 16.24 1.57
C ARG A 41 1.56 15.47 2.56
N CYS A 42 2.79 15.17 2.18
CA CYS A 42 3.82 14.73 3.11
C CYS A 42 4.48 15.97 3.77
N VAL A 43 4.60 15.94 5.10
CA VAL A 43 5.26 16.98 5.88
C VAL A 43 6.22 16.34 6.89
N VAL A 44 7.31 17.03 7.19
CA VAL A 44 8.34 16.58 8.14
C VAL A 44 8.67 17.70 9.11
N ASN A 45 9.10 17.33 10.32
CA ASN A 45 9.60 18.30 11.30
C ASN A 45 11.12 18.47 11.19
N GLY A 46 11.66 19.48 11.88
CA GLY A 46 13.10 19.76 11.87
C GLY A 46 13.98 18.58 12.33
N ARG A 47 13.47 17.72 13.22
CA ARG A 47 14.20 16.52 13.67
C ARG A 47 14.38 15.52 12.54
N ILE A 48 13.32 15.17 11.82
CA ILE A 48 13.41 14.25 10.67
C ILE A 48 14.30 14.85 9.58
N SER A 49 14.21 16.16 9.31
CA SER A 49 15.12 16.81 8.36
C SER A 49 16.59 16.81 8.80
N ALA A 50 16.88 16.74 10.10
CA ALA A 50 18.24 16.64 10.61
C ALA A 50 18.76 15.19 10.59
N ASP A 51 17.91 14.23 10.94
CA ASP A 51 18.25 12.80 10.96
C ASP A 51 18.42 12.24 9.53
N TYR A 52 17.71 12.82 8.54
CA TYR A 52 17.72 12.42 7.14
C TYR A 52 18.08 13.61 6.26
N GLY A 53 19.27 13.58 5.65
CA GLY A 53 19.81 14.71 4.86
C GLY A 53 18.95 15.11 3.67
N HIS A 54 18.13 14.18 3.15
CA HIS A 54 17.19 14.46 2.07
C HIS A 54 15.86 13.73 2.29
N SER A 55 14.76 14.37 1.87
CA SER A 55 13.42 13.78 1.88
C SER A 55 12.72 14.10 0.57
N LEU A 56 12.02 13.12 0.00
CA LEU A 56 11.30 13.26 -1.25
C LEU A 56 9.92 12.60 -1.15
N THR A 57 8.96 13.12 -1.91
CA THR A 57 7.63 12.55 -2.01
C THR A 57 7.35 12.11 -3.44
N TYR A 58 6.70 10.97 -3.63
CA TYR A 58 6.23 10.49 -4.92
C TYR A 58 4.71 10.35 -4.89
N HIS A 59 4.04 10.92 -5.88
CA HIS A 59 2.62 10.63 -6.11
C HIS A 59 2.50 9.44 -7.06
N LEU A 60 1.91 8.36 -6.56
CA LEU A 60 1.75 7.11 -7.27
C LEU A 60 0.35 7.02 -7.88
N VAL A 61 0.20 6.21 -8.92
CA VAL A 61 -1.11 5.96 -9.54
C VAL A 61 -1.73 4.72 -8.89
N ALA A 62 -3.00 4.82 -8.47
CA ALA A 62 -3.81 3.68 -8.06
C ALA A 62 -5.13 3.68 -8.85
N SER A 63 -5.58 2.51 -9.29
CA SER A 63 -6.80 2.34 -10.10
C SER A 63 -8.08 2.11 -9.29
N GLY A 64 -7.95 1.94 -7.96
CA GLY A 64 -9.06 1.53 -7.08
C GLY A 64 -9.51 2.57 -6.07
N SER A 65 -9.01 3.80 -6.14
CA SER A 65 -9.38 4.90 -5.23
C SER A 65 -9.48 6.20 -6.00
N ASP A 66 -10.33 7.11 -5.51
CA ASP A 66 -10.33 8.51 -5.92
C ASP A 66 -9.12 9.28 -5.34
N HIS A 67 -8.30 8.67 -4.48
CA HIS A 67 -7.02 9.21 -4.04
C HIS A 67 -5.82 8.53 -4.71
N TYR A 68 -4.80 9.33 -5.02
CA TYR A 68 -3.49 8.86 -5.45
C TYR A 68 -2.58 8.63 -4.24
N PRO A 69 -1.99 7.42 -4.08
CA PRO A 69 -1.10 7.15 -2.97
C PRO A 69 0.12 8.07 -2.97
N ILE A 70 0.52 8.49 -1.76
CA ILE A 70 1.75 9.26 -1.54
C ILE A 70 2.79 8.35 -0.90
N LEU A 71 3.95 8.23 -1.54
CA LEU A 71 5.13 7.58 -0.99
C LEU A 71 6.15 8.64 -0.54
N GLY A 72 6.36 8.74 0.77
CA GLY A 72 7.43 9.57 1.34
C GLY A 72 8.70 8.75 1.53
N GLU A 73 9.80 9.20 0.94
CA GLU A 73 11.14 8.63 1.13
C GLU A 73 12.00 9.53 1.98
N LEU A 74 12.61 8.95 3.01
CA LEU A 74 13.61 9.58 3.86
C LEU A 74 14.97 8.97 3.49
N LEU A 75 15.86 9.79 2.96
CA LEU A 75 17.16 9.36 2.47
C LEU A 75 18.22 9.68 3.52
N THR A 76 19.04 8.69 3.83
CA THR A 76 20.18 8.80 4.75
C THR A 76 21.42 8.26 4.06
N ASP A 77 22.56 8.88 4.32
CA ASP A 77 23.86 8.41 3.83
C ASP A 77 24.40 7.23 4.67
N ALA A 78 23.71 6.87 5.75
CA ALA A 78 24.06 5.71 6.56
C ALA A 78 23.85 4.41 5.76
N PRO A 79 24.74 3.41 5.88
CA PRO A 79 24.57 2.12 5.23
C PRO A 79 23.27 1.47 5.67
N ILE A 80 22.36 1.25 4.72
CA ILE A 80 21.10 0.54 4.96
C ILE A 80 21.45 -0.91 5.25
N VAL A 81 21.27 -1.33 6.51
CA VAL A 81 21.25 -2.76 6.83
C VAL A 81 19.94 -3.30 6.29
N GLU A 82 19.97 -3.92 5.12
CA GLU A 82 18.81 -4.62 4.58
C GLU A 82 18.43 -5.77 5.52
N ALA A 83 17.49 -5.50 6.42
CA ALA A 83 16.81 -6.57 7.13
C ALA A 83 16.09 -7.40 6.06
N LYS A 84 16.38 -8.71 5.98
CA LYS A 84 15.65 -9.64 5.11
C LYS A 84 14.16 -9.52 5.42
N LYS A 85 13.42 -8.78 4.59
CA LYS A 85 11.97 -8.61 4.75
C LYS A 85 11.34 -9.98 4.62
N LYS A 86 10.73 -10.50 5.69
CA LYS A 86 9.85 -11.68 5.58
C LYS A 86 8.72 -11.30 4.62
N ARG A 87 8.70 -11.93 3.44
CA ARG A 87 7.64 -11.74 2.45
C ARG A 87 6.31 -12.15 3.09
N ARG A 88 5.42 -11.18 3.27
CA ARG A 88 4.05 -11.43 3.75
C ARG A 88 3.24 -12.06 2.60
N PHE A 89 2.39 -13.01 2.95
CA PHE A 89 1.38 -13.50 2.02
C PHE A 89 0.38 -12.38 1.72
N HIS A 90 0.01 -12.24 0.45
CA HIS A 90 -1.06 -11.35 0.00
C HIS A 90 -2.00 -12.20 -0.83
N PHE A 91 -3.30 -12.02 -0.62
CA PHE A 91 -4.31 -12.57 -1.50
C PHE A 91 -4.47 -11.63 -2.70
N GLU A 92 -4.35 -12.17 -3.92
CA GLU A 92 -4.52 -11.37 -5.13
C GLU A 92 -5.94 -11.51 -5.66
N GLN A 93 -6.60 -10.39 -5.96
CA GLN A 93 -7.98 -10.40 -6.47
C GLN A 93 -8.11 -11.22 -7.75
N MET A 94 -7.10 -11.25 -8.62
CA MET A 94 -7.14 -12.07 -9.84
C MET A 94 -7.39 -13.56 -9.57
N TRP A 95 -7.03 -14.07 -8.39
CA TRP A 95 -7.28 -15.46 -8.03
C TRP A 95 -8.77 -15.78 -7.95
N THR A 96 -9.62 -14.82 -7.59
CA THR A 96 -11.07 -15.05 -7.53
C THR A 96 -11.69 -15.29 -8.91
N LEU A 97 -10.98 -14.95 -9.98
CA LEU A 97 -11.43 -15.17 -11.36
C LEU A 97 -11.02 -16.55 -11.88
N GLU A 98 -10.08 -17.22 -11.21
CA GLU A 98 -9.52 -18.47 -11.70
C GLU A 98 -10.25 -19.69 -11.16
N LYS A 99 -10.51 -20.63 -12.07
CA LYS A 99 -11.15 -21.91 -11.74
C LYS A 99 -10.28 -22.67 -10.73
N GLY A 100 -10.85 -22.99 -9.57
CA GLY A 100 -10.20 -23.73 -8.49
C GLY A 100 -9.79 -22.89 -7.28
N CYS A 101 -9.78 -21.55 -7.35
CA CYS A 101 -9.49 -20.73 -6.17
C CYS A 101 -10.55 -20.96 -5.06
N GLU A 102 -11.82 -20.96 -5.43
CA GLU A 102 -12.91 -21.20 -4.48
C GLU A 102 -12.84 -22.59 -3.87
N ASP A 103 -12.57 -23.62 -4.69
CA ASP A 103 -12.45 -25.00 -4.23
C ASP A 103 -11.29 -25.17 -3.24
N ILE A 104 -10.15 -24.54 -3.50
CA ILE A 104 -8.99 -24.56 -2.59
C ILE A 104 -9.34 -23.93 -1.24
N ILE A 105 -10.04 -22.79 -1.26
CA ILE A 105 -10.49 -22.11 -0.04
C ILE A 105 -11.43 -23.03 0.73
N ARG A 106 -12.44 -23.58 0.05
CA ARG A 106 -13.43 -24.49 0.64
C ARG A 106 -12.77 -25.72 1.27
N GLU A 107 -11.91 -26.40 0.53
CA GLU A 107 -11.16 -27.57 1.01
C GLU A 107 -10.24 -27.22 2.20
N ALA A 108 -9.62 -26.04 2.21
CA ALA A 108 -8.83 -25.59 3.34
C ALA A 108 -9.67 -25.41 4.61
N TRP A 109 -10.88 -24.86 4.48
CA TRP A 109 -11.81 -24.67 5.59
C TRP A 109 -12.43 -25.98 6.07
N ASP A 110 -12.87 -26.85 5.15
CA ASP A 110 -13.48 -28.14 5.49
C ASP A 110 -12.50 -29.10 6.18
N SER A 111 -11.20 -28.96 5.90
CA SER A 111 -10.13 -29.74 6.56
C SER A 111 -9.67 -29.14 7.89
N THR A 112 -10.24 -28.03 8.34
CA THR A 112 -9.90 -27.39 9.61
C THR A 112 -10.79 -27.92 10.72
N ASP A 113 -10.20 -28.58 11.72
CA ASP A 113 -10.92 -29.04 12.90
C ASP A 113 -11.56 -27.88 13.67
N ALA A 114 -12.75 -28.10 14.23
CA ALA A 114 -13.50 -27.10 15.00
C ALA A 114 -12.70 -26.55 16.20
N MET A 115 -11.78 -27.35 16.75
CA MET A 115 -10.85 -26.91 17.81
C MET A 115 -9.72 -25.99 17.32
N GLY A 116 -9.32 -26.06 16.04
CA GLY A 116 -8.25 -25.23 15.47
C GLY A 116 -8.69 -23.78 15.23
N GLY A 117 -10.00 -23.55 15.11
CA GLY A 117 -10.61 -22.25 14.96
C GLY A 117 -10.17 -21.47 13.71
N VAL A 118 -10.59 -20.21 13.65
CA VAL A 118 -10.38 -19.33 12.48
C VAL A 118 -8.90 -19.15 12.14
N LYS A 119 -8.02 -19.10 13.14
CA LYS A 119 -6.58 -18.88 12.93
C LYS A 119 -5.92 -20.02 12.16
N GLU A 120 -6.23 -21.27 12.51
CA GLU A 120 -5.65 -22.42 11.81
C GLU A 120 -6.25 -22.56 10.41
N GLY A 121 -7.55 -22.27 10.25
CA GLY A 121 -8.20 -22.25 8.93
C GLY A 121 -7.58 -21.22 7.98
N ILE A 122 -7.34 -20.00 8.45
CA ILE A 122 -6.61 -18.98 7.67
C ILE A 122 -5.20 -19.48 7.32
N LYS A 123 -4.46 -20.05 8.27
CA LYS A 123 -3.10 -20.54 8.04
C LYS A 123 -3.05 -21.66 7.00
N ASN A 124 -3.98 -22.61 7.07
CA ASN A 124 -4.10 -23.70 6.09
C ASN A 124 -4.43 -23.14 4.70
N CYS A 125 -5.43 -22.25 4.63
CA CYS A 125 -5.84 -21.60 3.39
C CYS A 125 -4.69 -20.83 2.73
N VAL A 126 -3.96 -20.01 3.50
CA VAL A 126 -2.76 -19.29 3.06
C VAL A 126 -1.72 -20.26 2.50
N GLY A 127 -1.47 -21.39 3.17
CA GLY A 127 -0.53 -22.41 2.72
C GLY A 127 -0.92 -23.04 1.38
N LYS A 128 -2.18 -23.47 1.25
CA LYS A 128 -2.70 -24.09 0.01
C LYS A 128 -2.70 -23.09 -1.16
N LEU A 129 -3.19 -21.87 -0.95
CA LEU A 129 -3.20 -20.82 -1.97
C LEU A 129 -1.79 -20.41 -2.39
N ALA A 130 -0.83 -20.30 -1.45
CA ALA A 130 0.55 -19.97 -1.79
C ALA A 130 1.20 -21.05 -2.68
N LYS A 131 0.93 -22.33 -2.39
CA LYS A 131 1.42 -23.46 -3.19
C LYS A 131 0.77 -23.47 -4.57
N TRP A 132 -0.55 -23.31 -4.64
CA TRP A 132 -1.28 -23.25 -5.90
C TRP A 132 -0.83 -22.07 -6.77
N ASN A 133 -0.71 -20.86 -6.21
CA ASN A 133 -0.22 -19.70 -6.94
C ASN A 133 1.17 -19.94 -7.55
N LYS A 134 2.09 -20.59 -6.82
CA LYS A 134 3.42 -20.92 -7.34
C LYS A 134 3.38 -21.88 -8.53
N LEU A 135 2.41 -22.80 -8.56
CA LEU A 135 2.26 -23.78 -9.63
C LEU A 135 1.50 -23.23 -10.84
N THR A 136 0.48 -22.40 -10.61
CA THR A 136 -0.42 -21.90 -11.65
C THR A 136 0.10 -20.63 -12.31
N PHE A 137 0.55 -19.66 -11.52
CA PHE A 137 0.97 -18.33 -12.02
C PHE A 137 2.46 -18.07 -11.83
N GLY A 138 3.11 -18.78 -10.91
CA GLY A 138 4.52 -18.58 -10.57
C GLY A 138 4.75 -17.21 -9.93
N HIS A 139 5.45 -16.33 -10.64
CA HIS A 139 5.75 -14.98 -10.17
C HIS A 139 4.74 -13.98 -10.75
N VAL A 140 3.65 -13.74 -10.01
CA VAL A 140 2.76 -12.61 -10.28
C VAL A 140 3.55 -11.33 -10.00
N GLN A 141 3.81 -10.54 -11.05
CA GLN A 141 4.33 -9.18 -10.87
C GLN A 141 3.23 -8.35 -10.20
N LYS A 142 3.56 -7.78 -9.05
CA LYS A 142 2.71 -6.85 -8.31
C LYS A 142 2.92 -5.45 -8.82
#